data_AF-A0A3R7PDF0-F1
#
_entry.id   AF-A0A3R7PDF0-F1
#
_cell.length_a   1.000
_cell.length_b   1.000
_cell.length_c   1.000
_cell.angle_alpha   90.00
_cell.angle_beta   90.00
_cell.angle_gamma   90.00
#
_symmetry.space_group_name_H-M   'P 1'
#
loop_
_entity.id
_entity.type
_entity.pdbx_description
1 polymer ?
#
loop_
_entity_poly.entity_id
_entity_poly.type
_entity_poly.pdbx_seq_one_letter_code
_entity_poly.pdbx_strand_id
1 'polypeptide(L)'
;MEPVEAIRNAFEVFVLLKPAGTSDQAFPRALEFLPERWLRGEGDRINSYASLPFGIGTRMCIGKRFAEMEIYTLLARMFHRFDVSWNHGAVGTKTQFILMPDRPLNFTFTKRT
;
A
#
# COMPACT_ATOMS: atom_id res chain seq x y z
N MET A 1 14.82 28.02 1.43
CA MET A 1 14.13 27.12 2.37
C MET A 1 13.05 27.97 2.99
N GLU A 2 11.83 27.87 2.44
CA GLU A 2 10.71 28.70 2.88
C GLU A 2 10.44 28.48 4.38
N PRO A 3 10.12 29.53 5.14
CA PRO A 3 9.92 29.44 6.58
C PRO A 3 8.71 28.55 6.87
N VAL A 4 8.91 27.51 7.68
CA VAL A 4 7.83 26.65 8.16
C VAL A 4 6.95 27.49 9.07
N GLU A 5 5.78 27.87 8.57
CA GLU A 5 4.81 28.67 9.31
C GLU A 5 4.50 28.00 10.65
N ALA A 6 4.63 28.75 11.74
CA ALA A 6 4.42 28.23 13.08
C ALA A 6 2.97 27.74 13.21
N ILE A 7 2.78 26.43 13.28
CA ILE A 7 1.49 25.79 13.49
C ILE A 7 1.04 26.14 14.91
N ARG A 8 0.06 27.04 15.01
CA ARG A 8 -0.56 27.45 16.29
C ARG A 8 -1.29 26.27 16.94
N ASN A 9 -1.55 26.36 18.24
CA ASN A 9 -2.32 25.34 18.95
C ASN A 9 -3.72 25.16 18.34
N ALA A 10 -4.15 23.90 18.16
CA ALA A 10 -5.43 23.44 17.62
C ALA A 10 -5.58 23.32 16.08
N PHE A 11 -4.50 23.23 15.31
CA PHE A 11 -4.61 22.84 13.89
C PHE A 11 -4.69 21.32 13.69
N GLU A 12 -5.60 20.89 12.83
CA GLU A 12 -5.66 19.52 12.32
C GLU A 12 -4.68 19.38 11.15
N VAL A 13 -3.74 18.45 11.27
CA VAL A 13 -2.79 18.11 10.21
C VAL A 13 -3.22 16.80 9.57
N PHE A 14 -3.50 16.83 8.27
CA PHE A 14 -3.86 15.65 7.49
C PHE A 14 -2.66 15.12 6.72
N VAL A 15 -2.36 13.83 6.87
CA VAL A 15 -1.37 13.14 6.05
C VAL A 15 -2.07 12.46 4.89
N LEU A 16 -1.83 12.94 3.67
CA LEU A 16 -2.44 12.40 2.46
C LEU A 16 -1.63 11.21 1.93
N LEU A 17 -1.94 10.02 2.44
CA LEU A 17 -1.18 8.79 2.13
C LEU A 17 -1.30 8.35 0.66
N LYS A 18 -2.48 8.50 0.05
CA LYS A 18 -2.69 8.09 -1.35
C LYS A 18 -1.82 8.90 -2.33
N PRO A 19 -1.84 10.24 -2.32
CA PRO A 19 -0.94 11.03 -3.15
C PRO A 19 0.54 10.75 -2.90
N ALA A 20 0.94 10.55 -1.63
CA ALA A 20 2.33 10.21 -1.29
C ALA A 20 2.76 8.88 -1.91
N GLY A 21 1.90 7.86 -1.86
CA GLY A 21 2.17 6.53 -2.43
C GLY A 21 2.22 6.48 -3.96
N THR A 22 1.59 7.44 -4.65
CA THR A 22 1.52 7.49 -6.13
C THR A 22 2.41 8.58 -6.73
N SER A 23 3.25 9.24 -5.94
CA SER A 23 4.11 10.33 -6.40
C SER A 23 5.51 9.82 -6.71
N ASP A 24 6.01 10.13 -7.91
CA ASP A 24 7.39 9.83 -8.32
C ASP A 24 8.44 10.54 -7.47
N GLN A 25 8.07 11.60 -6.75
CA GLN A 25 8.96 12.27 -5.79
C GLN A 25 9.26 11.39 -4.56
N ALA A 26 8.31 10.55 -4.16
CA ALA A 26 8.44 9.65 -3.02
C ALA A 26 8.84 8.24 -3.44
N PHE A 27 8.37 7.78 -4.61
CA PHE A 27 8.60 6.44 -5.13
C PHE A 27 8.94 6.53 -6.63
N PRO A 28 10.21 6.39 -7.06
CA PRO A 28 10.53 6.35 -8.48
C PRO A 28 9.71 5.27 -9.20
N ARG A 29 9.04 5.63 -10.30
CA ARG A 29 8.06 4.77 -11.00
C ARG A 29 6.93 4.33 -10.05
N ALA A 30 6.27 5.29 -9.41
CA ALA A 30 5.28 5.07 -8.34
C ALA A 30 4.07 4.27 -8.80
N LEU A 31 3.71 4.37 -10.08
CA LEU A 31 2.57 3.66 -10.67
C LEU A 31 2.90 2.23 -11.12
N GLU A 32 4.17 1.83 -11.09
CA GLU A 32 4.60 0.46 -11.39
C GLU A 32 4.59 -0.42 -10.12
N PHE A 33 4.07 -1.64 -10.23
CA PHE A 33 4.15 -2.63 -9.15
C PHE A 33 5.55 -3.25 -9.12
N LEU A 34 6.39 -2.75 -8.19
CA LEU A 34 7.79 -3.15 -8.05
C LEU A 34 8.05 -3.63 -6.60
N PRO A 35 7.77 -4.91 -6.27
CA PRO A 35 8.01 -5.47 -4.93
C PRO A 35 9.45 -5.37 -4.46
N GLU A 36 10.41 -5.46 -5.40
CA GLU A 36 11.85 -5.50 -5.16
C GLU A 36 12.35 -4.24 -4.47
N ARG A 37 11.63 -3.12 -4.60
CA ARG A 37 11.99 -1.85 -3.94
C ARG A 37 12.00 -1.93 -2.41
N TRP A 38 11.36 -2.95 -1.85
CA TRP A 38 11.31 -3.18 -0.40
C TRP A 38 12.36 -4.19 0.08
N LEU A 39 13.12 -4.81 -0.83
CA LEU A 39 14.19 -5.74 -0.50
C LEU A 39 15.46 -4.99 -0.06
N ARG A 40 16.19 -5.57 0.90
CA ARG A 40 17.43 -4.98 1.42
C ARG A 40 18.56 -5.16 0.40
N GLY A 41 19.24 -4.08 0.03
CA GLY A 41 20.47 -4.10 -0.79
C GLY A 41 20.30 -3.79 -2.27
N GLU A 42 19.09 -3.89 -2.82
CA GLU A 42 18.80 -3.69 -4.25
C GLU A 42 17.81 -2.53 -4.53
N GLY A 43 17.22 -1.94 -3.50
CA GLY A 43 16.23 -0.87 -3.62
C GLY A 43 16.82 0.54 -3.47
N ASP A 44 16.20 1.51 -4.14
CA ASP A 44 16.37 2.92 -3.84
C ASP A 44 16.10 3.17 -2.34
N ARG A 45 16.83 4.10 -1.72
CA ARG A 45 16.57 4.53 -0.34
C ARG A 45 15.24 5.27 -0.25
N ILE A 46 14.15 4.52 -0.12
CA ILE A 46 12.81 5.04 0.09
C ILE A 46 12.73 5.63 1.50
N ASN A 47 12.15 6.82 1.62
CA ASN A 47 11.86 7.42 2.91
C ASN A 47 10.86 6.56 3.70
N SER A 48 11.24 6.11 4.89
CA SER A 48 10.40 5.26 5.76
C SER A 48 9.03 5.87 6.11
N TYR A 49 8.88 7.20 6.00
CA TYR A 49 7.62 7.91 6.24
C TYR A 49 6.78 8.11 4.97
N ALA A 50 7.28 7.72 3.80
CA ALA A 50 6.54 7.84 2.53
C ALA A 50 5.42 6.79 2.40
N SER A 51 5.51 5.67 3.14
CA SER A 51 4.47 4.64 3.19
C SER A 51 4.10 4.34 4.64
N LEU A 52 2.87 4.71 5.02
CA LEU A 52 2.34 4.49 6.37
C LEU A 52 0.98 3.76 6.35
N PRO A 53 0.88 2.56 5.73
CA PRO A 53 -0.40 1.86 5.56
C PRO A 53 -1.08 1.47 6.88
N PHE A 54 -0.29 1.35 7.96
CA PHE A 54 -0.78 1.06 9.31
C PHE A 54 -0.58 2.23 10.27
N GLY A 55 -0.28 3.42 9.77
CA GLY A 55 0.14 4.56 10.59
C GLY A 55 1.49 4.34 11.30
N ILE A 56 1.80 5.22 12.23
CA ILE A 56 3.05 5.22 13.01
C ILE A 56 2.82 5.78 14.41
N GLY A 57 3.68 5.41 15.37
CA GLY A 57 3.62 5.89 16.75
C GLY A 57 2.58 5.17 17.61
N THR A 58 2.19 5.81 18.72
CA THR A 58 1.33 5.20 19.74
C THR A 58 -0.10 4.90 19.28
N ARG A 59 -0.56 5.55 18.20
CA ARG A 59 -1.87 5.35 17.57
C ARG A 59 -1.79 4.61 16.24
N MET A 60 -0.71 3.88 15.99
CA MET A 60 -0.64 2.98 14.84
C MET A 60 -1.71 1.87 14.94
N CYS A 61 -2.07 1.29 13.80
CA CYS A 61 -3.08 0.25 13.74
C CYS A 61 -2.74 -0.92 14.68
N ILE A 62 -3.59 -1.11 15.69
CA ILE A 62 -3.46 -2.20 16.67
C ILE A 62 -3.53 -3.59 16.00
N GLY A 63 -4.26 -3.68 14.90
CA GLY A 63 -4.43 -4.90 14.10
C GLY A 63 -3.28 -5.19 13.14
N LYS A 64 -2.23 -4.36 13.06
CA LYS A 64 -1.13 -4.52 12.08
C LYS A 64 -0.58 -5.95 12.04
N ARG A 65 -0.26 -6.52 13.20
CA ARG A 65 0.35 -7.87 13.27
C ARG A 65 -0.60 -8.96 12.83
N PHE A 66 -1.87 -8.82 13.17
CA PHE A 66 -2.91 -9.75 12.75
C PHE A 66 -3.14 -9.67 11.23
N ALA A 67 -3.28 -8.46 10.70
CA ALA A 67 -3.46 -8.23 9.26
C ALA A 67 -2.26 -8.74 8.44
N GLU A 68 -1.02 -8.46 8.87
CA GLU A 68 0.19 -8.99 8.22
C GLU A 68 0.18 -10.53 8.20
N MET A 69 -0.12 -11.17 9.34
CA MET A 69 -0.19 -12.62 9.42
C MET A 69 -1.26 -13.22 8.50
N GLU A 70 -2.46 -12.63 8.48
CA GLU A 70 -3.58 -13.09 7.66
C GLU A 70 -3.25 -12.95 6.16
N ILE A 71 -2.76 -11.79 5.74
CA ILE A 71 -2.37 -11.51 4.35
C ILE A 71 -1.29 -12.50 3.90
N TYR A 72 -0.21 -12.64 4.67
CA TYR A 72 0.88 -13.54 4.30
C TYR A 72 0.45 -15.00 4.25
N THR A 73 -0.35 -15.45 5.22
CA THR A 73 -0.84 -16.83 5.25
C THR A 73 -1.79 -17.10 4.08
N LEU A 74 -2.70 -16.18 3.78
CA LEU A 74 -3.61 -16.28 2.64
C LEU A 74 -2.84 -16.35 1.32
N LEU A 75 -1.95 -15.40 1.07
CA LEU A 75 -1.18 -15.33 -0.17
C LEU A 75 -0.30 -16.57 -0.35
N ALA A 76 0.39 -17.02 0.71
CA ALA A 76 1.22 -18.22 0.66
C ALA A 76 0.39 -19.47 0.30
N ARG A 77 -0.75 -19.67 0.96
CA ARG A 77 -1.63 -20.83 0.69
C ARG A 77 -2.28 -20.75 -0.68
N MET A 78 -2.66 -19.55 -1.12
CA MET A 78 -3.28 -19.30 -2.42
C MET A 78 -2.30 -19.64 -3.54
N PHE A 79 -1.12 -19.02 -3.56
CA PHE A 79 -0.13 -19.24 -4.62
C PHE A 79 0.56 -20.61 -4.55
N HIS A 80 0.56 -21.27 -3.39
CA HIS A 80 1.02 -22.66 -3.30
C HIS A 80 0.07 -23.64 -4.00
N ARG A 81 -1.24 -23.35 -4.00
CA ARG A 81 -2.28 -24.27 -4.50
C ARG A 81 -2.83 -23.89 -5.87
N PHE A 82 -2.74 -22.63 -6.26
CA PHE A 82 -3.37 -22.10 -7.45
C PHE A 82 -2.43 -21.18 -8.22
N ASP A 83 -2.49 -21.29 -9.54
CA ASP A 83 -2.08 -20.25 -10.45
C ASP A 83 -3.26 -19.26 -10.59
N VAL A 84 -2.99 -17.98 -10.34
CA VAL A 84 -4.01 -16.92 -10.30
C VAL A 84 -3.79 -16.00 -11.49
N SER A 85 -4.80 -15.84 -12.35
CA SER A 85 -4.74 -14.96 -13.52
C SER A 85 -5.77 -13.85 -13.48
N TRP A 86 -5.40 -12.69 -14.00
CA TRP A 86 -6.26 -11.53 -14.19
C TRP A 86 -6.36 -11.19 -15.68
N ASN A 87 -7.56 -11.30 -16.24
CA ASN A 87 -7.82 -11.15 -17.68
C ASN A 87 -8.62 -9.87 -18.00
N HIS A 88 -8.49 -8.84 -17.16
CA HIS A 88 -9.24 -7.59 -17.32
C HIS A 88 -8.30 -6.37 -17.33
N GLY A 89 -8.81 -5.20 -17.72
CA GLY A 89 -8.03 -3.96 -17.72
C GLY A 89 -7.71 -3.42 -16.31
N ALA A 90 -6.99 -2.30 -16.26
CA ALA A 90 -6.57 -1.63 -15.03
C ALA A 90 -7.75 -1.28 -14.09
N VAL A 91 -7.62 -1.61 -12.80
CA VAL A 91 -8.66 -1.40 -11.78
C VAL A 91 -8.55 0.00 -11.20
N GLY A 92 -9.66 0.74 -11.18
CA GLY A 92 -9.71 2.04 -10.53
C GLY A 92 -10.00 1.92 -9.03
N THR A 93 -9.90 3.05 -8.32
CA THR A 93 -10.19 3.10 -6.88
C THR A 93 -11.34 4.06 -6.62
N LYS A 94 -12.27 3.68 -5.73
CA LYS A 94 -13.29 4.56 -5.15
C LYS A 94 -13.11 4.66 -3.65
N THR A 95 -13.53 5.78 -3.07
CA THR A 95 -13.51 5.97 -1.62
C THR A 95 -14.92 5.74 -1.08
N GLN A 96 -15.11 4.67 -0.32
CA GLN A 96 -16.35 4.36 0.37
C GLN A 96 -16.01 4.08 1.83
N PHE A 97 -15.82 5.16 2.60
CA PHE A 97 -15.21 5.18 3.95
C PHE A 97 -13.74 4.71 3.99
N ILE A 98 -13.43 3.58 3.34
CA ILE A 98 -12.10 3.11 3.00
C ILE A 98 -11.86 3.18 1.49
N LEU A 99 -10.60 3.11 1.07
CA LEU A 99 -10.25 2.98 -0.35
C LEU A 99 -10.57 1.55 -0.82
N MET A 100 -11.36 1.43 -1.87
CA MET A 100 -11.78 0.14 -2.44
C MET A 100 -11.63 0.13 -3.96
N PRO A 101 -11.58 -1.06 -4.59
CA PRO A 101 -11.76 -1.18 -6.03
C PRO A 101 -13.07 -0.55 -6.49
N ASP A 102 -13.06 0.07 -7.67
CA ASP A 102 -14.26 0.66 -8.27
C ASP A 102 -15.28 -0.39 -8.74
N ARG A 103 -14.83 -1.63 -8.98
CA ARG A 103 -15.61 -2.77 -9.49
C ARG A 103 -15.22 -4.10 -8.85
N PRO A 104 -16.07 -5.14 -8.95
CA PRO A 104 -15.74 -6.49 -8.51
C PRO A 104 -14.48 -7.05 -9.20
N LEU A 105 -13.69 -7.84 -8.47
CA LEU A 105 -12.47 -8.47 -8.97
C LEU A 105 -12.72 -9.95 -9.26
N ASN A 106 -12.87 -10.30 -10.54
CA ASN A 106 -13.11 -11.66 -10.98
C ASN A 106 -11.79 -12.34 -11.40
N PHE A 107 -11.04 -12.82 -10.42
CA PHE A 107 -9.83 -13.61 -10.68
C PHE A 107 -10.17 -15.03 -11.15
N THR A 108 -9.33 -15.58 -12.03
CA THR A 108 -9.40 -17.00 -12.41
C THR A 108 -8.35 -17.78 -11.62
N PHE A 109 -8.76 -18.89 -11.01
CA PHE A 109 -7.89 -19.76 -10.21
C PHE A 109 -7.79 -21.13 -10.87
N THR A 110 -6.58 -21.56 -11.20
CA THR A 110 -6.29 -22.89 -11.75
C THR A 110 -5.45 -23.66 -10.74
N LYS A 111 -5.79 -24.90 -10.42
CA LYS A 111 -5.05 -25.68 -9.43
C LYS A 111 -3.63 -25.98 -9.93
N ARG A 112 -2.61 -25.66 -9.12
CA ARG A 112 -1.22 -26.06 -9.39
C ARG A 112 -1.07 -27.57 -9.23
N THR A 113 -0.32 -28.17 -10.15
CA THR A 113 0.00 -29.60 -10.14
C THR A 113 1.27 -29.84 -9.34
#